data_AF-A0A810N2Y7-F1
#
_entry.id   AF-A0A810N2Y7-F1
#
_cell.length_a   1.000
_cell.length_b   1.000
_cell.length_c   1.000
_cell.angle_alpha   90.00
_cell.angle_beta   90.00
_cell.angle_gamma   90.00
#
_symmetry.space_group_name_H-M   'P 1'
#
loop_
_entity.id
_entity.type
_entity.pdbx_description
1 polymer ?
#
loop_
_entity_poly.entity_id
_entity_poly.type
_entity_poly.pdbx_seq_one_letter_code
_entity_poly.pdbx_strand_id
1 'polypeptide(L)'
;MLRARTDLSVLLQGEEALPLLVRRFREDKASCLFGVMSLWQGVDVPGDSCQLVVIDRLPFPRPDEPLAAARAAAVDAAGGSGFSSVSVPIAAIRLAQGVGRLIRSTGDKGVVAVLDSRLETARGYGAFLRRSLPPFWYTTRPDIAQGALERLSRS
;
A
#
# COMPACT_ATOMS: atom_id res chain seq x y z
N MET A 1 -2.74 14.56 -15.40
CA MET A 1 -1.49 15.28 -15.05
C MET A 1 -0.26 14.37 -14.93
N LEU A 2 -0.36 13.13 -14.41
CA LEU A 2 0.82 12.24 -14.33
C LEU A 2 1.31 11.75 -15.70
N ARG A 3 0.42 11.32 -16.60
CA ARG A 3 0.75 10.91 -17.99
C ARG A 3 1.56 11.94 -18.77
N ALA A 4 1.49 13.22 -18.39
CA ALA A 4 2.23 14.31 -19.05
C ALA A 4 3.61 14.57 -18.39
N ARG A 5 3.95 13.86 -17.33
CA ARG A 5 5.17 14.05 -16.52
C ARG A 5 5.99 12.77 -16.36
N THR A 6 5.67 11.73 -17.13
CA THR A 6 6.37 10.45 -17.09
C THR A 6 6.31 9.80 -18.45
N ASP A 7 7.39 9.12 -18.80
CA ASP A 7 7.47 8.26 -19.99
C ASP A 7 6.93 6.85 -19.71
N LEU A 8 6.52 6.56 -18.47
CA LEU A 8 5.94 5.27 -18.07
C LEU A 8 4.51 5.12 -18.59
N SER A 9 4.17 3.90 -19.01
CA SER A 9 2.81 3.53 -19.39
C SER A 9 1.89 3.61 -18.17
N VAL A 10 0.84 4.43 -18.23
CA VAL A 10 -0.12 4.60 -17.13
C VAL A 10 -1.35 3.74 -17.37
N LEU A 11 -1.52 2.71 -16.54
CA LEU A 11 -2.64 1.79 -16.54
C LEU A 11 -3.60 2.21 -15.41
N LEU A 12 -4.82 2.64 -15.75
CA LEU A 12 -5.78 3.18 -14.78
C LEU A 12 -7.00 2.29 -14.61
N GLN A 13 -7.32 1.93 -13.37
CA GLN A 13 -8.55 1.22 -13.03
C GLN A 13 -9.77 2.03 -13.49
N GLY A 14 -10.68 1.36 -14.21
CA GLY A 14 -11.89 1.97 -14.78
C GLY A 14 -11.78 2.31 -16.26
N GLU A 15 -10.58 2.37 -16.83
CA GLU A 15 -10.38 2.49 -18.28
C GLU A 15 -10.47 1.13 -18.99
N GLU A 16 -10.07 0.05 -18.30
CA GLU A 16 -10.14 -1.32 -18.80
C GLU A 16 -10.55 -2.31 -17.69
N ALA A 17 -10.89 -3.53 -18.09
CA ALA A 17 -11.15 -4.62 -17.15
C ALA A 17 -9.88 -4.95 -16.35
N LEU A 18 -10.04 -5.15 -15.04
CA LEU A 18 -8.93 -5.39 -14.11
C LEU A 18 -7.97 -6.52 -14.56
N PRO A 19 -8.43 -7.69 -15.04
CA PRO A 19 -7.53 -8.74 -15.50
C PRO A 19 -6.60 -8.31 -16.65
N LEU A 20 -7.08 -7.44 -17.55
CA LEU A 20 -6.28 -6.91 -18.65
C LEU A 20 -5.25 -5.90 -18.17
N LEU A 21 -5.63 -5.01 -17.25
CA LEU A 21 -4.69 -4.06 -16.63
C LEU A 21 -3.56 -4.79 -15.90
N VAL A 22 -3.90 -5.84 -15.13
CA VAL A 22 -2.92 -6.67 -14.43
C VAL A 22 -2.01 -7.40 -15.41
N ARG A 23 -2.56 -7.95 -16.49
CA ARG A 23 -1.77 -8.61 -17.52
C ARG A 23 -0.78 -7.63 -18.18
N ARG A 24 -1.23 -6.45 -18.59
CA ARG A 24 -0.36 -5.42 -19.18
C ARG A 24 0.72 -4.96 -18.20
N PHE A 25 0.36 -4.75 -16.94
CA PHE A 25 1.33 -4.38 -15.90
C PHE A 25 2.40 -5.45 -15.69
N ARG A 26 2.07 -6.74 -15.88
CA ARG A 26 3.04 -7.85 -15.84
C ARG A 26 3.93 -7.92 -17.08
N GLU A 27 3.41 -7.56 -18.23
CA GLU A 27 4.13 -7.64 -19.52
C GLU A 27 5.03 -6.41 -19.75
N ASP A 28 4.66 -5.25 -19.22
CA ASP A 28 5.37 -3.98 -19.37
C ASP A 28 6.03 -3.54 -18.06
N LYS A 29 7.34 -3.79 -17.94
CA LYS A 29 8.15 -3.36 -16.78
C LYS A 29 8.26 -1.84 -16.65
N ALA A 30 7.99 -1.08 -17.71
CA ALA A 30 8.01 0.39 -17.72
C ALA A 30 6.59 0.97 -17.60
N SER A 31 5.76 0.37 -16.73
CA SER A 31 4.38 0.78 -16.50
C SER A 31 4.08 1.09 -15.04
N CYS A 32 2.96 1.78 -14.81
CA CYS A 32 2.42 2.10 -13.50
C CYS A 32 0.92 1.76 -13.48
N LEU A 33 0.51 0.90 -12.55
CA LEU A 33 -0.89 0.56 -12.33
C LEU A 33 -1.48 1.41 -11.21
N PHE A 34 -2.47 2.24 -11.55
CA PHE A 34 -3.21 3.08 -10.62
C PHE A 34 -4.58 2.46 -10.34
N GLY A 35 -4.93 2.35 -9.06
CA GLY A 35 -6.24 1.90 -8.63
C GLY A 35 -6.53 2.25 -7.19
N VAL A 36 -7.77 2.03 -6.79
CA VAL A 36 -8.22 2.20 -5.39
C VAL A 36 -8.00 0.90 -4.61
N MET A 37 -8.38 0.87 -3.32
CA MET A 37 -8.19 -0.29 -2.43
C MET A 37 -8.70 -1.62 -3.00
N SER A 38 -9.69 -1.63 -3.91
CA SER A 38 -10.15 -2.85 -4.59
C SER A 38 -9.04 -3.52 -5.41
N LEU A 39 -8.06 -2.76 -5.92
CA LEU A 39 -6.90 -3.29 -6.61
C LEU A 39 -6.02 -4.14 -5.67
N TRP A 40 -6.10 -3.93 -4.36
CA TRP A 40 -5.32 -4.68 -3.37
C TRP A 40 -5.94 -6.06 -3.08
N GLN A 41 -7.20 -6.26 -3.49
CA GLN A 41 -7.92 -7.51 -3.36
C GLN A 41 -8.06 -8.20 -4.73
N GLY A 42 -7.20 -9.21 -4.98
CA GLY A 42 -7.32 -10.08 -6.16
C GLY A 42 -6.33 -9.83 -7.29
N VAL A 43 -5.39 -8.89 -7.14
CA VAL A 43 -4.32 -8.68 -8.13
C VAL A 43 -3.05 -9.46 -7.75
N ASP A 44 -2.62 -10.31 -8.68
CA ASP A 44 -1.38 -11.06 -8.60
C ASP A 44 -0.43 -10.67 -9.73
N VAL A 45 0.67 -10.02 -9.36
CA VAL A 45 1.74 -9.60 -10.26
C VAL A 45 3.02 -10.27 -9.77
N PRO A 46 3.27 -11.54 -10.15
CA PRO A 46 4.49 -12.22 -9.77
C PRO A 46 5.71 -11.69 -10.56
N GLY A 47 6.88 -11.71 -9.92
CA GLY A 47 8.19 -11.39 -10.53
C GLY A 47 8.58 -9.92 -10.45
N ASP A 48 9.64 -9.55 -11.19
CA ASP A 48 10.27 -8.21 -11.15
C ASP A 48 9.39 -7.05 -11.63
N SER A 49 8.15 -7.31 -12.04
CA SER A 49 7.25 -6.31 -12.62
C SER A 49 6.73 -5.32 -11.58
N CYS A 50 6.74 -5.69 -10.30
CA CYS A 50 6.34 -4.81 -9.19
C CYS A 50 7.53 -4.52 -8.28
N GLN A 51 8.28 -3.46 -8.57
CA GLN A 51 9.43 -3.03 -7.74
C GLN A 51 9.07 -1.93 -6.74
N LEU A 52 7.96 -1.22 -6.96
CA LEU A 52 7.52 -0.11 -6.13
C LEU A 52 6.01 -0.19 -5.88
N VAL A 53 5.62 -0.27 -4.61
CA VAL A 53 4.25 -0.06 -4.16
C VAL A 53 4.17 1.30 -3.49
N VAL A 54 3.31 2.18 -4.00
CA VAL A 54 3.04 3.49 -3.42
C VAL A 54 1.69 3.46 -2.72
N ILE A 55 1.67 3.88 -1.45
CA ILE A 55 0.49 4.02 -0.62
C ILE A 55 0.36 5.49 -0.28
N ASP A 56 -0.58 6.19 -0.91
CA ASP A 56 -0.74 7.64 -0.75
C ASP A 56 -1.24 8.01 0.65
N ARG A 57 -2.11 7.17 1.24
CA ARG A 57 -2.71 7.39 2.56
C ARG A 57 -2.87 6.10 3.35
N LEU A 58 -2.80 6.20 4.67
CA LEU A 58 -3.09 5.08 5.56
C LEU A 58 -4.53 4.57 5.35
N PRO A 59 -4.75 3.26 5.16
CA PRO A 59 -6.04 2.70 4.74
C PRO A 59 -7.00 2.49 5.92
N PHE A 60 -7.25 3.55 6.70
CA PHE A 60 -8.25 3.52 7.77
C PHE A 60 -9.66 3.23 7.23
N PRO A 61 -10.53 2.57 8.02
CA PRO A 61 -11.93 2.42 7.65
C PRO A 61 -12.59 3.79 7.48
N ARG A 62 -13.42 3.91 6.46
CA ARG A 62 -14.20 5.13 6.28
C ARG A 62 -15.30 5.21 7.34
N PRO A 63 -15.71 6.42 7.76
CA PRO A 63 -16.79 6.60 8.73
C PRO A 63 -18.11 5.95 8.33
N ASP A 64 -18.36 5.81 7.02
CA ASP A 64 -19.58 5.25 6.46
C ASP A 64 -19.51 3.74 6.20
N GLU A 65 -18.43 3.06 6.59
CA GLU A 65 -18.37 1.60 6.61
C GLU A 65 -19.17 1.06 7.82
N PRO A 66 -20.40 0.53 7.65
CA PRO A 66 -21.35 0.39 8.77
C PRO A 66 -20.86 -0.56 9.86
N LEU A 67 -20.20 -1.67 9.48
CA LEU A 67 -19.69 -2.66 10.42
C LEU A 67 -18.53 -2.12 11.25
N ALA A 68 -17.60 -1.38 10.63
CA ALA A 68 -16.46 -0.80 11.32
C ALA A 68 -16.92 0.31 12.28
N ALA A 69 -17.85 1.15 11.82
CA ALA A 69 -18.45 2.21 12.63
C ALA A 69 -19.21 1.65 13.84
N ALA A 70 -20.05 0.62 13.65
CA ALA A 70 -20.80 -0.01 14.73
C ALA A 70 -19.87 -0.65 15.78
N ARG A 71 -18.81 -1.32 15.35
CA ARG A 71 -17.81 -1.91 16.26
C ARG A 71 -17.06 -0.85 17.05
N ALA A 72 -16.65 0.24 16.39
CA ALA A 72 -15.96 1.35 17.06
C ALA A 72 -16.87 1.99 18.12
N ALA A 73 -18.13 2.28 17.76
CA ALA A 73 -19.12 2.85 18.67
C ALA A 73 -19.41 1.96 19.89
N ALA A 74 -19.46 0.64 19.70
CA ALA A 74 -19.64 -0.30 20.82
C ALA A 74 -18.44 -0.29 21.80
N VAL A 75 -17.22 -0.15 21.28
CA VAL A 75 -16.01 -0.01 22.12
C VAL A 75 -16.01 1.33 22.86
N ASP A 76 -16.37 2.42 22.18
CA ASP A 76 -16.45 3.74 22.78
C ASP A 76 -17.50 3.78 23.90
N ALA A 77 -18.68 3.16 23.68
CA ALA A 77 -19.74 3.04 24.69
C ALA A 77 -19.31 2.24 25.93
N ALA A 78 -18.34 1.33 25.79
CA ALA A 78 -17.74 0.57 26.88
C ALA A 78 -16.57 1.29 27.57
N GLY A 79 -16.29 2.56 27.21
CA GLY A 79 -15.20 3.37 27.77
C GLY A 79 -13.81 3.10 27.16
N GLY A 80 -13.75 2.37 26.05
CA GLY A 80 -12.53 2.13 25.28
C GLY A 80 -12.29 3.19 24.21
N SER A 81 -11.34 2.92 23.32
CA SER A 81 -11.09 3.71 22.11
C SER A 81 -11.37 2.87 20.87
N GLY A 82 -12.49 3.11 20.20
CA GLY A 82 -12.87 2.45 18.95
C GLY A 82 -11.83 2.68 17.85
N PHE A 83 -11.20 3.86 17.82
CA PHE A 83 -10.09 4.13 16.91
C PHE A 83 -8.91 3.16 17.13
N SER A 84 -8.42 3.04 18.36
CA SER A 84 -7.27 2.20 18.69
C SER A 84 -7.58 0.70 18.61
N SER A 85 -8.78 0.28 19.02
CA SER A 85 -9.16 -1.14 19.10
C SER A 85 -9.80 -1.69 17.83
N VAL A 86 -10.32 -0.83 16.94
CA VAL A 86 -11.01 -1.24 15.70
C VAL A 86 -10.34 -0.65 14.48
N SER A 87 -10.24 0.69 14.38
CA SER A 87 -9.74 1.34 13.17
C SER A 87 -8.27 1.05 12.89
N VAL A 88 -7.41 1.08 13.91
CA VAL A 88 -5.98 0.79 13.79
C VAL A 88 -5.71 -0.66 13.36
N PRO A 89 -6.30 -1.70 13.97
CA PRO A 89 -6.16 -3.08 13.50
C PRO A 89 -6.67 -3.30 12.07
N ILE A 90 -7.80 -2.70 11.69
CA ILE A 90 -8.31 -2.78 10.31
C ILE A 90 -7.30 -2.16 9.34
N ALA A 91 -6.76 -0.99 9.65
CA ALA A 91 -5.75 -0.34 8.82
C ALA A 91 -4.47 -1.17 8.72
N ALA A 92 -4.03 -1.80 9.82
CA ALA A 92 -2.87 -2.69 9.84
C ALA A 92 -3.03 -3.87 8.89
N ILE A 93 -4.19 -4.55 8.94
CA ILE A 93 -4.50 -5.68 8.06
C ILE A 93 -4.53 -5.24 6.60
N ARG A 94 -5.20 -4.12 6.29
CA ARG A 94 -5.27 -3.57 4.93
C ARG A 94 -3.88 -3.22 4.40
N LEU A 95 -3.05 -2.58 5.23
CA LEU A 95 -1.69 -2.19 4.87
C LEU A 95 -0.81 -3.43 4.61
N ALA A 96 -0.86 -4.43 5.50
CA ALA A 96 -0.14 -5.69 5.32
C ALA A 96 -0.59 -6.43 4.05
N GLN A 97 -1.89 -6.43 3.73
CA GLN A 97 -2.42 -7.04 2.50
C GLN A 97 -1.95 -6.31 1.24
N GLY A 98 -1.95 -4.98 1.23
CA GLY A 98 -1.45 -4.18 0.11
C GLY A 98 0.04 -4.42 -0.13
N VAL A 99 0.82 -4.47 0.96
CA VAL A 99 2.28 -4.64 0.91
C VAL A 99 2.70 -6.08 0.60
N GLY A 100 1.96 -7.09 1.09
CA GLY A 100 2.23 -8.50 0.82
C GLY A 100 2.11 -8.90 -0.66
N ARG A 101 1.66 -7.98 -1.53
CA ARG A 101 1.68 -8.17 -2.99
C ARG A 101 3.05 -7.87 -3.61
N LEU A 102 3.91 -7.09 -2.94
CA LEU A 102 5.25 -6.75 -3.40
C LEU A 102 6.26 -7.87 -3.17
N ILE A 103 6.12 -8.63 -2.08
CA ILE A 103 7.04 -9.72 -1.72
C ILE A 103 6.26 -11.02 -1.75
N ARG A 104 6.43 -11.81 -2.82
CA ARG A 104 5.81 -13.14 -2.97
C ARG A 104 6.81 -14.28 -3.04
N SER A 105 8.04 -14.02 -3.48
CA SER A 105 9.14 -14.98 -3.51
C SER A 105 10.34 -14.47 -2.70
N THR A 106 11.21 -15.40 -2.25
CA THR A 106 12.44 -15.07 -1.52
C THR A 106 13.43 -14.24 -2.34
N GLY A 107 13.26 -14.15 -3.66
CA GLY A 107 14.07 -13.34 -4.56
C GLY A 107 13.50 -11.96 -4.87
N ASP A 108 12.23 -11.70 -4.52
CA ASP A 108 11.58 -10.43 -4.85
C ASP A 108 12.20 -9.30 -4.03
N LYS A 109 12.57 -8.22 -4.72
CA LYS A 109 13.12 -7.01 -4.11
C LYS A 109 12.28 -5.82 -4.55
N GLY A 110 11.93 -4.97 -3.60
CA GLY A 110 11.10 -3.80 -3.88
C GLY A 110 11.11 -2.78 -2.76
N VAL A 111 10.46 -1.67 -3.02
CA VAL A 111 10.24 -0.58 -2.07
C VAL A 111 8.74 -0.40 -1.85
N VAL A 112 8.36 -0.21 -0.59
CA VAL A 112 7.03 0.28 -0.22
C VAL A 112 7.18 1.74 0.20
N ALA A 113 6.60 2.65 -0.57
CA ALA A 113 6.57 4.06 -0.27
C ALA A 113 5.20 4.45 0.32
N VAL A 114 5.15 4.65 1.63
CA VAL A 114 3.96 5.22 2.29
C VAL A 114 4.12 6.73 2.37
N LEU A 115 3.30 7.47 1.61
CA LEU A 115 3.36 8.93 1.50
C LEU A 115 2.55 9.65 2.58
N ASP A 116 2.07 8.91 3.57
CA ASP A 116 1.36 9.42 4.73
C ASP A 116 2.32 9.59 5.92
N SER A 117 2.66 10.84 6.23
CA SER A 117 3.60 11.17 7.32
C SER A 117 3.15 10.66 8.69
N ARG A 118 1.86 10.33 8.85
CA ARG A 118 1.31 9.76 10.10
C ARG A 118 1.89 8.39 10.41
N LEU A 119 2.38 7.64 9.42
CA LEU A 119 3.06 6.36 9.69
C LEU A 119 4.28 6.55 10.61
N GLU A 120 5.00 7.65 10.43
CA GLU A 120 6.17 8.01 11.26
C GLU A 120 5.79 8.88 12.46
N THR A 121 4.98 9.92 12.23
CA THR A 121 4.73 10.98 13.22
C THR A 121 3.68 10.62 14.27
N ALA A 122 2.78 9.68 13.98
CA ALA A 122 1.69 9.37 14.90
C ALA A 122 2.19 8.57 16.11
N ARG A 123 2.12 9.20 17.28
CA ARG A 123 2.44 8.56 18.56
C ARG A 123 1.41 7.46 18.85
N GLY A 124 1.90 6.28 19.26
CA GLY A 124 1.06 5.10 19.54
C GLY A 124 0.87 4.22 18.31
N TYR A 125 -0.03 4.59 17.40
CA TYR A 125 -0.44 3.68 16.31
C TYR A 125 0.55 3.58 15.16
N GLY A 126 1.37 4.60 14.87
CA GLY A 126 2.33 4.55 13.75
C GLY A 126 3.32 3.40 13.90
N ALA A 127 3.87 3.23 15.10
CA ALA A 127 4.76 2.12 15.43
C ALA A 127 4.05 0.75 15.37
N PHE A 128 2.77 0.69 15.75
CA PHE A 128 1.97 -0.54 15.60
C PHE A 128 1.80 -0.92 14.14
N LEU A 129 1.39 0.03 13.28
CA LEU A 129 1.24 -0.19 11.85
C LEU A 129 2.54 -0.66 11.20
N ARG A 130 3.69 -0.04 11.53
CA ARG A 130 5.01 -0.45 11.01
C ARG A 130 5.36 -1.88 11.40
N ARG A 131 5.09 -2.29 12.63
CA ARG A 131 5.35 -3.67 13.10
C ARG A 131 4.42 -4.71 12.48
N SER A 132 3.25 -4.29 11.97
CA SER A 132 2.33 -5.19 11.25
C SER A 132 2.79 -5.47 9.82
N LEU A 133 3.78 -4.74 9.31
CA LEU A 133 4.37 -4.99 8.00
C LEU A 133 5.43 -6.11 8.08
N PRO A 134 5.71 -6.78 6.95
CA PRO A 134 6.92 -7.58 6.79
C PRO A 134 8.18 -6.82 7.26
N PRO A 135 9.27 -7.53 7.61
CA PRO A 135 10.49 -6.93 8.17
C PRO A 135 11.31 -6.18 7.11
N PHE A 136 10.76 -5.07 6.59
CA PHE A 136 11.44 -4.17 5.69
C PHE A 136 12.53 -3.39 6.41
N TRP A 137 13.60 -3.11 5.68
CA TRP A 137 14.48 -2.02 6.08
C TRP A 137 13.72 -0.68 5.97
N TYR A 138 13.68 0.07 7.06
CA TYR A 138 12.89 1.30 7.17
C TYR A 138 13.76 2.54 7.03
N THR A 139 13.30 3.51 6.23
CA THR A 139 13.92 4.83 6.07
C THR A 139 12.87 5.89 5.82
N THR A 140 13.11 7.10 6.31
CA THR A 140 12.33 8.31 6.01
C THR A 140 13.07 9.25 5.06
N ARG A 141 14.30 8.89 4.66
CA ARG A 141 15.18 9.69 3.81
C ARG A 141 14.90 9.42 2.33
N PRO A 142 14.48 10.44 1.55
CA PRO A 142 14.15 10.26 0.13
C PRO A 142 15.34 9.81 -0.72
N ASP A 143 16.53 10.34 -0.45
CA ASP A 143 17.76 10.00 -1.17
C ASP A 143 18.11 8.51 -1.05
N ILE A 144 17.88 7.95 0.14
CA ILE A 144 18.09 6.54 0.41
C ILE A 144 17.09 5.66 -0.36
N ALA A 145 15.81 6.03 -0.35
CA ALA A 145 14.76 5.30 -1.04
C ALA A 145 14.94 5.34 -2.57
N GLN A 146 15.30 6.50 -3.12
CA GLN A 146 15.60 6.66 -4.55
C GLN A 146 16.82 5.84 -4.96
N GLY A 147 17.91 5.88 -4.19
CA GLY A 147 19.08 5.05 -4.44
C GLY A 147 18.78 3.54 -4.39
N ALA A 148 17.82 3.10 -3.58
CA ALA A 148 17.36 1.71 -3.58
C ALA A 148 16.63 1.37 -4.88
N LEU A 149 15.72 2.23 -5.34
CA LEU A 149 15.00 2.06 -6.62
C LEU A 149 15.96 2.03 -7.82
N GLU A 150 16.98 2.91 -7.85
CA GLU A 150 18.00 2.92 -8.91
C GLU A 150 18.81 1.62 -8.98
N ARG A 151 19.06 0.97 -7.84
CA ARG A 151 19.72 -0.34 -7.80
C ARG A 151 18.80 -1.45 -8.31
N LEU A 152 17.50 -1.37 -8.00
CA LEU A 152 16.49 -2.33 -8.46
C LEU A 152 16.26 -2.25 -9.96
N SER A 153 16.30 -1.04 -10.55
CA SER A 153 16.10 -0.86 -11.99
C SER A 153 17.28 -1.38 -12.85
N ARG A 154 18.43 -1.67 -12.22
CA ARG A 154 19.64 -2.20 -12.88
C ARG A 154 19.82 -3.71 -12.67
N SER A 155 18.99 -4.34 -11.84
CA SER A 155 19.03 -5.77 -11.51
C SER A 155 18.09 -6.57 -12.40
#